data_AF-A0A9W8XWL3-F1
#
_entry.id   AF-A0A9W8XWL3-F1
#
_cell.length_a   1.000
_cell.length_b   1.000
_cell.length_c   1.000
_cell.angle_alpha   90.00
_cell.angle_beta   90.00
_cell.angle_gamma   90.00
#
_symmetry.space_group_name_H-M   'P 1'
#
loop_
_entity.id
_entity.type
_entity.pdbx_description
1 polymer ?
#
loop_
_entity_poly.entity_id
_entity_poly.type
_entity_poly.pdbx_seq_one_letter_code
_entity_poly.pdbx_strand_id
1 'polypeptide(L)'
;MHLAGHPRAAGVVLDNGEVIEADRVICNADLIYSYNNLLPPTSYATSLSKRKASCSSISFYWALNRQFPELSAHNIFLAEDYKESFDSIFKKHLIPEEPSFYVNVPSRVDPAAAPKGCDAVVVLVPVGHLLDSSSESHKGTPNTSGATQDWDTMVSIARETILKTIESRLKISLGEHIVHESVNTPPSWKDAFNLDRGAILGLSHSFFNVLSFRPKTSHPDISGLYFVGASTHPGTGVPIVLAGAKIVSEQILKSAHGSKVPWVENSAAVDEKNDSPLDRVQWLPMLNWIHWVIFLVLAVVASAFSAVSGGWD
;
A
#
# COMPACT_ATOMS: atom_id res chain seq x y z
N MET A 1 -38.02 -1.14 -27.53
CA MET A 1 -38.19 -2.12 -26.43
C MET A 1 -36.91 -2.96 -26.35
N HIS A 2 -35.91 -2.50 -25.60
CA HIS A 2 -34.66 -3.21 -25.33
C HIS A 2 -34.28 -2.89 -23.88
N LEU A 3 -34.79 -3.68 -22.94
CA LEU A 3 -34.23 -3.77 -21.60
C LEU A 3 -33.21 -4.92 -21.64
N ALA A 4 -32.07 -4.69 -22.29
CA ALA A 4 -30.92 -5.56 -22.10
C ALA A 4 -30.37 -5.23 -20.71
N GLY A 5 -30.65 -6.09 -19.73
CA GLY A 5 -30.09 -5.94 -18.39
C GLY A 5 -28.56 -5.90 -18.44
N HIS A 6 -27.95 -5.20 -17.47
CA HIS A 6 -26.50 -5.20 -17.33
C HIS A 6 -25.94 -6.64 -17.31
N PRO A 7 -24.80 -6.90 -17.96
CA PRO A 7 -24.17 -8.22 -17.90
C PRO A 7 -23.90 -8.60 -16.43
N ARG A 8 -23.99 -9.90 -16.11
CA ARG A 8 -23.77 -10.44 -14.76
C ARG A 8 -22.54 -11.33 -14.75
N ALA A 9 -21.71 -11.20 -13.72
CA ALA A 9 -20.61 -12.14 -13.49
C ALA A 9 -21.17 -13.54 -13.23
N ALA A 10 -20.62 -14.53 -13.95
CA ALA A 10 -21.07 -15.92 -13.90
C ALA A 10 -20.02 -16.88 -13.31
N GLY A 11 -18.82 -16.39 -12.99
CA GLY A 11 -17.72 -17.23 -12.55
C GLY A 11 -16.36 -16.67 -12.93
N VAL A 12 -15.35 -17.53 -12.87
CA VAL A 12 -13.97 -17.24 -13.30
C VAL A 12 -13.45 -18.37 -14.18
N VAL A 13 -12.52 -18.03 -15.08
CA VAL A 13 -11.77 -19.00 -15.89
C VAL A 13 -10.35 -19.07 -15.32
N LEU A 14 -9.89 -20.27 -15.01
CA LEU A 14 -8.55 -20.54 -14.50
C LEU A 14 -7.54 -20.66 -15.65
N ASP A 15 -6.25 -20.59 -15.33
CA ASP A 15 -5.16 -20.67 -16.32
C ASP A 15 -5.15 -21.99 -17.12
N ASN A 16 -5.68 -23.08 -16.54
CA ASN A 16 -5.83 -24.38 -17.19
C ASN A 16 -7.08 -24.47 -18.10
N GLY A 17 -7.88 -23.39 -18.20
CA GLY A 17 -9.13 -23.33 -18.95
C GLY A 17 -10.37 -23.83 -18.19
N GLU A 18 -10.22 -24.30 -16.96
CA GLU A 18 -11.35 -24.70 -16.11
C GLU A 18 -12.22 -23.49 -15.77
N VAL A 19 -13.54 -23.69 -15.77
CA VAL A 19 -14.52 -22.67 -15.41
C VAL A 19 -15.10 -22.99 -14.05
N ILE A 20 -14.92 -22.07 -13.10
CA ILE A 20 -15.60 -22.12 -11.81
C ILE A 20 -16.80 -21.18 -11.87
N GLU A 21 -17.99 -21.75 -11.92
CA GLU A 21 -19.24 -20.98 -11.91
C GLU A 21 -19.52 -20.39 -10.52
N ALA A 22 -20.01 -19.16 -10.49
CA ALA A 22 -20.39 -18.47 -9.26
C ALA A 22 -21.48 -17.43 -9.50
N ASP A 23 -22.41 -17.31 -8.55
CA ASP A 23 -23.43 -16.26 -8.56
C ASP A 23 -22.86 -14.85 -8.39
N ARG A 24 -21.70 -14.77 -7.73
CA ARG A 24 -21.01 -13.55 -7.29
C ARG A 24 -19.50 -13.80 -7.33
N VAL A 25 -18.76 -12.81 -7.81
CA VAL A 25 -17.30 -12.85 -7.87
C VAL A 25 -16.75 -11.70 -7.05
N ILE A 26 -15.82 -12.00 -6.13
CA ILE A 26 -15.12 -11.02 -5.32
C ILE A 26 -13.64 -11.09 -5.70
N CYS A 27 -13.13 -10.02 -6.31
CA CYS A 27 -11.75 -9.92 -6.74
C CYS A 27 -10.93 -9.13 -5.70
N ASN A 28 -9.91 -9.77 -5.12
CA ASN A 28 -8.97 -9.15 -4.18
C ASN A 28 -7.59 -8.86 -4.82
N ALA A 29 -7.44 -9.11 -6.14
CA ALA A 29 -6.24 -8.73 -6.85
C ALA A 29 -6.14 -7.20 -6.94
N ASP A 30 -4.97 -6.68 -7.31
CA ASP A 30 -4.83 -5.25 -7.60
C ASP A 30 -5.88 -4.82 -8.65
N LEU A 31 -6.46 -3.63 -8.46
CA LEU A 31 -7.58 -3.20 -9.27
C LEU A 31 -7.15 -2.90 -10.71
N ILE A 32 -5.99 -2.26 -10.88
CA ILE A 32 -5.46 -1.95 -12.22
C ILE A 32 -5.16 -3.26 -12.94
N TYR A 33 -4.55 -4.22 -12.25
CA TYR A 33 -4.34 -5.56 -12.80
C TYR A 33 -5.67 -6.21 -13.22
N SER A 34 -6.66 -6.21 -12.33
CA SER A 34 -7.97 -6.84 -12.56
C SER A 34 -8.66 -6.29 -13.79
N TYR A 35 -8.70 -4.96 -13.93
CA TYR A 35 -9.32 -4.30 -15.08
C TYR A 35 -8.59 -4.50 -16.40
N ASN A 36 -7.27 -4.66 -16.38
CA ASN A 36 -6.46 -4.77 -17.60
C ASN A 36 -6.16 -6.22 -18.02
N ASN A 37 -6.29 -7.20 -17.12
CA ASN A 37 -5.93 -8.59 -17.39
C ASN A 37 -7.09 -9.59 -17.22
N LEU A 38 -8.05 -9.30 -16.34
CA LEU A 38 -9.13 -10.25 -16.01
C LEU A 38 -10.48 -9.87 -16.63
N LEU A 39 -10.61 -8.63 -17.13
CA LEU A 39 -11.85 -8.10 -17.69
C LEU A 39 -11.67 -7.62 -19.13
N PRO A 40 -12.75 -7.54 -19.93
CA PRO A 40 -12.69 -6.94 -21.25
C PRO A 40 -12.13 -5.51 -21.21
N PRO A 41 -11.36 -5.11 -22.24
CA PRO A 41 -10.74 -3.79 -22.27
C PRO A 41 -11.80 -2.68 -22.31
N THR A 42 -11.60 -1.65 -21.49
CA THR A 42 -12.48 -0.46 -21.42
C THR A 42 -11.65 0.82 -21.34
N SER A 43 -12.25 1.95 -21.71
CA SER A 43 -11.63 3.27 -21.51
C SER A 43 -11.34 3.57 -20.05
N TYR A 44 -12.15 3.03 -19.13
CA TYR A 44 -11.91 3.13 -17.68
C TYR A 44 -10.65 2.38 -17.26
N ALA A 45 -10.46 1.14 -17.72
CA ALA A 45 -9.24 0.36 -17.48
C ALA A 45 -7.99 1.13 -17.93
N THR A 46 -8.02 1.72 -19.13
CA THR A 46 -6.93 2.57 -19.64
C THR A 46 -6.72 3.82 -18.78
N SER A 47 -7.78 4.44 -18.27
CA SER A 47 -7.67 5.60 -17.38
C SER A 47 -7.05 5.25 -16.02
N LEU A 48 -7.26 4.02 -15.52
CA LEU A 48 -6.69 3.54 -14.28
C LEU A 48 -5.17 3.38 -14.39
N SER A 49 -4.66 2.81 -15.49
CA SER A 49 -3.22 2.61 -15.71
C SER A 49 -2.42 3.92 -15.82
N LYS A 50 -3.10 5.03 -16.15
CA LYS A 50 -2.52 6.38 -16.20
C LYS A 50 -2.41 7.03 -14.81
N ARG A 51 -3.00 6.45 -13.77
CA ARG A 51 -2.89 6.98 -12.41
C ARG A 51 -1.48 6.76 -11.88
N LYS A 52 -1.01 7.69 -11.03
CA LYS A 52 0.29 7.59 -10.38
C LYS A 52 0.28 6.44 -9.36
N ALA A 53 1.22 5.52 -9.49
CA ALA A 53 1.45 4.45 -8.52
C ALA A 53 2.16 4.98 -7.26
N SER A 54 1.96 4.30 -6.12
CA SER A 54 2.73 4.58 -4.90
C SER A 54 4.19 4.13 -5.04
N CYS A 55 5.02 4.44 -4.04
CA CYS A 55 6.32 3.79 -3.92
C CYS A 55 6.17 2.26 -3.73
N SER A 56 7.29 1.56 -3.88
CA SER A 56 7.44 0.14 -3.56
C SER A 56 8.43 -0.05 -2.40
N SER A 57 8.85 -1.29 -2.14
CA SER A 57 9.87 -1.59 -1.14
C SER A 57 10.82 -2.69 -1.60
N ILE A 58 12.06 -2.63 -1.10
CA ILE A 58 12.90 -3.81 -0.93
C ILE A 58 12.70 -4.26 0.52
N SER A 59 12.34 -5.53 0.71
CA SER A 59 12.19 -6.13 2.02
C SER A 59 13.17 -7.29 2.18
N PHE A 60 13.99 -7.25 3.23
CA PHE A 60 14.87 -8.34 3.63
C PHE A 60 14.23 -9.10 4.78
N TYR A 61 14.29 -10.43 4.72
CA TYR A 61 13.89 -11.34 5.78
C TYR A 61 15.12 -12.13 6.20
N TRP A 62 15.68 -11.77 7.35
CA TRP A 62 16.88 -12.37 7.90
C TRP A 62 16.56 -13.32 9.05
N ALA A 63 17.07 -14.54 8.97
CA ALA A 63 17.17 -15.42 10.11
C ALA A 63 18.55 -15.24 10.75
N LEU A 64 18.58 -14.90 12.03
CA LEU A 64 19.80 -14.71 12.81
C LEU A 64 20.00 -15.89 13.75
N ASN A 65 21.23 -16.42 13.82
CA ASN A 65 21.55 -17.56 14.70
C ASN A 65 21.66 -17.20 16.20
N ARG A 66 21.48 -15.93 16.53
CA ARG A 66 21.48 -15.42 17.90
C ARG A 66 20.50 -14.27 18.02
N GLN A 67 20.20 -13.91 19.26
CA GLN A 67 19.45 -12.71 19.59
C GLN A 67 20.34 -11.46 19.66
N PHE A 68 19.76 -10.33 19.29
CA PHE A 68 20.36 -8.99 19.37
C PHE A 68 19.51 -8.09 20.29
N PRO A 69 19.82 -8.03 21.60
CA PRO A 69 19.06 -7.26 22.58
C PRO A 69 19.02 -5.74 22.31
N GLU A 70 19.96 -5.23 21.51
CA GLU A 70 20.05 -3.83 21.10
C GLU A 70 18.90 -3.42 20.17
N LEU A 71 18.24 -4.40 19.52
CA LEU A 71 17.08 -4.16 18.67
C LEU A 71 15.78 -4.36 19.45
N SER A 72 14.92 -3.34 19.41
CA SER A 72 13.55 -3.42 19.89
C SER A 72 12.64 -4.14 18.90
N ALA A 73 11.37 -4.36 19.26
CA ALA A 73 10.38 -4.93 18.35
C ALA A 73 10.24 -4.12 17.05
N HIS A 74 10.31 -2.79 17.16
CA HIS A 74 10.18 -1.84 16.07
C HIS A 74 11.32 -0.82 16.15
N ASN A 75 12.08 -0.67 15.07
CA ASN A 75 13.21 0.25 15.01
C ASN A 75 13.14 1.03 13.70
N ILE A 76 13.38 2.34 13.76
CA ILE A 76 13.42 3.21 12.58
C ILE A 76 14.81 3.84 12.51
N PHE A 77 15.50 3.60 11.41
CA PHE A 77 16.79 4.22 11.10
C PHE A 77 16.53 5.33 10.09
N LEU A 78 16.57 6.58 10.56
CA LEU A 78 16.38 7.75 9.72
C LEU A 78 17.72 8.18 9.10
N ALA A 79 17.68 8.51 7.81
CA ALA A 79 18.77 9.20 7.11
C ALA A 79 18.93 10.61 7.66
N GLU A 80 20.15 11.16 7.62
CA GLU A 80 20.40 12.55 8.07
C GLU A 80 19.69 13.54 7.14
N ASP A 81 19.80 13.34 5.82
CA ASP A 81 19.14 14.16 4.79
C ASP A 81 17.81 13.57 4.30
N TYR A 82 16.80 13.61 5.18
CA TYR A 82 15.47 13.06 4.95
C TYR A 82 14.80 13.53 3.64
N LYS A 83 14.97 14.80 3.24
CA LYS A 83 14.29 15.37 2.06
C LYS A 83 14.86 14.82 0.74
N GLU A 84 16.17 14.67 0.63
CA GLU A 84 16.82 14.13 -0.57
C GLU A 84 16.58 12.63 -0.73
N SER A 85 16.46 11.92 0.40
CA SER A 85 16.05 10.52 0.47
C SER A 85 14.65 10.31 -0.15
N PHE A 86 13.67 11.14 0.24
CA PHE A 86 12.33 11.11 -0.35
C PHE A 86 12.30 11.53 -1.82
N ASP A 87 13.02 12.57 -2.21
CA ASP A 87 13.09 13.00 -3.61
C ASP A 87 13.71 11.91 -4.52
N SER A 88 14.70 11.18 -4.03
CA SER A 88 15.31 10.07 -4.77
C SER A 88 14.34 8.90 -4.97
N ILE A 89 13.50 8.61 -3.97
CA ILE A 89 12.48 7.56 -4.05
C ILE A 89 11.30 7.97 -4.95
N PHE A 90 10.74 9.17 -4.74
CA PHE A 90 9.49 9.59 -5.34
C PHE A 90 9.64 10.35 -6.66
N LYS A 91 10.81 10.95 -6.93
CA LYS A 91 11.07 11.67 -8.19
C LYS A 91 12.07 10.94 -9.07
N LYS A 92 13.13 10.36 -8.48
CA LYS A 92 14.19 9.68 -9.26
C LYS A 92 13.97 8.18 -9.41
N HIS A 93 13.07 7.57 -8.62
CA HIS A 93 12.82 6.13 -8.57
C HIS A 93 14.07 5.27 -8.28
N LEU A 94 14.99 5.81 -7.48
CA LEU A 94 16.26 5.18 -7.08
C LEU A 94 16.32 4.95 -5.56
N ILE A 95 17.34 4.20 -5.11
CA ILE A 95 17.68 4.11 -3.69
C ILE A 95 18.55 5.32 -3.31
N PRO A 96 18.23 6.03 -2.22
CA PRO A 96 19.09 7.07 -1.65
C PRO A 96 20.45 6.51 -1.21
N GLU A 97 21.52 7.31 -1.26
CA GLU A 97 22.83 6.91 -0.71
C GLU A 97 22.74 6.55 0.78
N GLU A 98 21.93 7.31 1.54
CA GLU A 98 21.49 6.96 2.89
C GLU A 98 19.97 6.73 2.90
N PRO A 99 19.49 5.48 2.75
CA PRO A 99 18.08 5.19 2.83
C PRO A 99 17.63 5.23 4.28
N SER A 100 16.46 5.83 4.54
CA SER A 100 15.74 5.55 5.77
C SER A 100 15.14 4.15 5.67
N PHE A 101 15.29 3.33 6.72
CA PHE A 101 14.77 1.97 6.72
C PHE A 101 14.18 1.59 8.08
N TYR A 102 13.26 0.64 8.03
CA TYR A 102 12.57 0.11 9.19
C TYR A 102 13.03 -1.32 9.47
N VAL A 103 13.23 -1.66 10.75
CA VAL A 103 13.62 -2.99 11.21
C VAL A 103 12.60 -3.50 12.23
N ASN A 104 12.00 -4.65 11.96
CA ASN A 104 11.11 -5.36 12.87
C ASN A 104 11.80 -6.63 13.40
N VAL A 105 11.70 -6.85 14.71
CA VAL A 105 12.14 -8.07 15.37
C VAL A 105 10.93 -8.69 16.08
N PRO A 106 10.11 -9.50 15.39
CA PRO A 106 8.82 -9.99 15.91
C PRO A 106 8.96 -10.87 17.15
N SER A 107 10.10 -11.55 17.33
CA SER A 107 10.42 -12.37 18.51
C SER A 107 10.38 -11.60 19.84
N ARG A 108 10.42 -10.27 19.79
CA ARG A 108 10.30 -9.38 20.96
C ARG A 108 8.88 -9.29 21.49
N VAL A 109 7.88 -9.56 20.65
CA VAL A 109 6.46 -9.55 21.01
C VAL A 109 5.91 -10.98 21.05
N ASP A 110 6.28 -11.80 20.08
CA ASP A 110 5.87 -13.19 19.97
C ASP A 110 7.10 -14.11 19.94
N PRO A 111 7.45 -14.79 21.05
CA PRO A 111 8.57 -15.72 21.09
C PRO A 111 8.50 -16.87 20.09
N ALA A 112 7.32 -17.19 19.53
CA ALA A 112 7.17 -18.22 18.50
C ALA A 112 7.62 -17.75 17.10
N ALA A 113 7.84 -16.44 16.91
CA ALA A 113 8.27 -15.88 15.64
C ALA A 113 9.72 -16.23 15.25
N ALA A 114 10.52 -16.78 16.18
CA ALA A 114 11.86 -17.29 15.89
C ALA A 114 12.18 -18.52 16.77
N PRO A 115 13.08 -19.42 16.34
CA PRO A 115 13.60 -20.48 17.21
C PRO A 115 14.23 -19.94 18.49
N LYS A 116 14.24 -20.76 19.55
CA LYS A 116 14.82 -20.37 20.85
C LYS A 116 16.27 -19.93 20.70
N GLY A 117 16.58 -18.73 21.21
CA GLY A 117 17.93 -18.16 21.17
C GLY A 117 18.29 -17.49 19.84
N CYS A 118 17.40 -17.52 18.85
CA CYS A 118 17.56 -16.87 17.54
C CYS A 118 16.65 -15.64 17.42
N ASP A 119 16.89 -14.82 16.39
CA ASP A 119 15.98 -13.76 15.96
C ASP A 119 15.56 -13.96 14.50
N ALA A 120 14.31 -13.62 14.20
CA ALA A 120 13.88 -13.31 12.84
C ALA A 120 13.83 -11.79 12.72
N VAL A 121 14.29 -11.24 11.60
CA VAL A 121 14.35 -9.80 11.36
C VAL A 121 13.75 -9.49 10.00
N VAL A 122 12.84 -8.52 9.97
CA VAL A 122 12.32 -7.94 8.72
C VAL A 122 12.87 -6.54 8.57
N VAL A 123 13.56 -6.27 7.47
CA VAL A 123 14.01 -4.92 7.12
C VAL A 123 13.25 -4.42 5.91
N LEU A 124 12.68 -3.22 5.99
CA LEU A 124 11.93 -2.59 4.90
C LEU A 124 12.62 -1.30 4.48
N VAL A 125 12.99 -1.24 3.20
CA VAL A 125 13.57 -0.07 2.54
C VAL A 125 12.60 0.46 1.48
N PRO A 126 12.05 1.68 1.65
CA PRO A 126 11.21 2.28 0.62
C PRO A 126 12.01 2.57 -0.65
N VAL A 127 11.46 2.21 -1.81
CA VAL A 127 12.08 2.42 -3.14
C VAL A 127 11.06 2.89 -4.17
N GLY A 128 11.53 3.35 -5.33
CA GLY A 128 10.66 3.61 -6.48
C GLY A 128 9.89 2.35 -6.91
N HIS A 129 8.68 2.52 -7.44
CA HIS A 129 7.98 1.43 -8.14
C HIS A 129 8.66 1.13 -9.49
N LEU A 130 8.24 0.07 -10.17
CA LEU A 130 8.72 -0.27 -11.51
C LEU A 130 8.38 0.85 -12.51
N LEU A 131 9.34 1.24 -13.33
CA LEU A 131 9.11 2.12 -14.46
C LEU A 131 8.38 1.34 -15.58
N ASP A 132 7.46 1.99 -16.29
CA ASP A 132 6.66 1.34 -17.33
C ASP A 132 7.56 0.70 -18.40
N SER A 133 7.42 -0.62 -18.56
CA SER A 133 8.04 -1.39 -19.63
C SER A 133 7.24 -1.24 -20.93
N SER A 134 7.19 -0.04 -21.50
CA SER A 134 6.95 0.12 -22.94
C SER A 134 8.25 0.02 -23.75
N SER A 135 9.37 -0.30 -23.11
CA SER A 135 10.57 -0.77 -23.78
C SER A 135 10.63 -2.29 -23.67
N GLU A 136 10.06 -2.97 -24.68
CA GLU A 136 10.58 -4.24 -25.11
C GLU A 136 12.09 -4.11 -25.28
N SER A 137 12.88 -4.64 -24.35
CA SER A 137 14.27 -5.02 -24.61
C SER A 137 14.46 -6.50 -24.29
N HIS A 138 13.58 -7.31 -24.88
CA HIS A 138 13.97 -8.66 -25.25
C HIS A 138 15.06 -8.56 -26.33
N LYS A 139 16.26 -9.06 -26.00
CA LYS A 139 17.39 -9.34 -26.90
C LYS A 139 18.07 -8.13 -27.55
N GLY A 140 19.20 -7.73 -26.95
CA GLY A 140 20.41 -7.32 -27.67
C GLY A 140 20.36 -5.99 -28.42
N THR A 141 20.56 -4.88 -27.72
CA THR A 141 21.52 -3.80 -28.05
C THR A 141 21.39 -2.66 -27.02
N PRO A 142 22.51 -2.06 -26.55
CA PRO A 142 22.46 -0.98 -25.57
C PRO A 142 22.27 0.35 -26.30
N ASN A 143 21.12 1.01 -26.12
CA ASN A 143 20.95 2.41 -26.54
C ASN A 143 20.31 3.26 -25.42
N THR A 144 21.19 4.02 -24.77
CA THR A 144 21.02 5.41 -24.28
C THR A 144 19.82 5.81 -23.40
N SER A 145 20.15 6.05 -22.12
CA SER A 145 19.63 7.12 -21.23
C SER A 145 18.15 7.11 -20.82
N GLY A 146 17.67 5.95 -20.37
CA GLY A 146 16.61 5.85 -19.35
C GLY A 146 17.22 5.23 -18.08
N ALA A 147 16.77 5.62 -16.90
CA ALA A 147 17.23 5.00 -15.65
C ALA A 147 16.79 3.53 -15.62
N THR A 148 17.69 2.62 -15.99
CA THR A 148 17.45 1.18 -15.88
C THR A 148 17.52 0.81 -14.40
N GLN A 149 16.39 0.35 -13.85
CA GLN A 149 16.36 -0.16 -12.48
C GLN A 149 17.04 -1.53 -12.44
N ASP A 150 18.32 -1.55 -12.09
CA ASP A 150 19.06 -2.77 -11.77
C ASP A 150 18.78 -3.18 -10.33
N TRP A 151 17.77 -4.04 -10.16
CA TRP A 151 17.30 -4.48 -8.85
C TRP A 151 18.34 -5.29 -8.08
N ASP A 152 19.21 -6.05 -8.74
CA ASP A 152 20.22 -6.86 -8.06
C ASP A 152 21.31 -5.97 -7.45
N THR A 153 21.77 -4.97 -8.22
CA THR A 153 22.69 -3.94 -7.71
C THR A 153 22.04 -3.13 -6.59
N MET A 154 20.78 -2.73 -6.76
CA MET A 154 20.01 -1.99 -5.75
C MET A 154 19.84 -2.77 -4.43
N VAL A 155 19.54 -4.07 -4.50
CA VAL A 155 19.47 -4.95 -3.33
C VAL A 155 20.82 -5.05 -2.64
N SER A 156 21.90 -5.23 -3.41
CA SER A 156 23.26 -5.36 -2.87
C SER A 156 23.69 -4.09 -2.12
N ILE A 157 23.45 -2.92 -2.71
CA ILE A 157 23.72 -1.61 -2.09
C ILE A 157 22.87 -1.44 -0.82
N ALA A 158 21.55 -1.68 -0.89
CA ALA A 158 20.68 -1.54 0.27
C ALA A 158 21.14 -2.44 1.43
N ARG A 159 21.46 -3.70 1.14
CA ARG A 159 21.93 -4.68 2.11
C ARG A 159 23.20 -4.20 2.82
N GLU A 160 24.21 -3.79 2.04
CA GLU A 160 25.48 -3.31 2.60
C GLU A 160 25.30 -2.05 3.43
N THR A 161 24.52 -1.08 2.94
CA THR A 161 24.25 0.16 3.65
C THR A 161 23.53 -0.10 4.97
N ILE A 162 22.47 -0.93 4.97
CA ILE A 162 21.73 -1.28 6.20
C ILE A 162 22.66 -1.90 7.24
N LEU A 163 23.47 -2.89 6.86
CA LEU A 163 24.37 -3.57 7.78
C LEU A 163 25.41 -2.60 8.37
N LYS A 164 26.02 -1.76 7.53
CA LYS A 164 26.97 -0.73 7.98
C LYS A 164 26.32 0.31 8.88
N THR A 165 25.10 0.75 8.58
CA THR A 165 24.37 1.72 9.40
C THR A 165 24.05 1.14 10.78
N ILE A 166 23.58 -0.11 10.84
CA ILE A 166 23.28 -0.78 12.11
C ILE A 166 24.57 -0.95 12.93
N GLU A 167 25.66 -1.41 12.30
CA GLU A 167 26.95 -1.56 12.97
C GLU A 167 27.50 -0.25 13.51
N SER A 168 27.46 0.81 12.70
CA SER A 168 27.92 2.14 13.10
C SER A 168 27.12 2.71 14.28
N ARG A 169 25.78 2.59 14.25
CA ARG A 169 24.89 3.25 15.22
C ARG A 169 24.69 2.44 16.50
N LEU A 170 24.65 1.11 16.41
CA LEU A 170 24.39 0.23 17.55
C LEU A 170 25.64 -0.51 18.06
N LYS A 171 26.76 -0.43 17.33
CA LYS A 171 28.03 -1.12 17.66
C LYS A 171 27.88 -2.65 17.73
N ILE A 172 27.07 -3.20 16.83
CA ILE A 172 26.82 -4.65 16.68
C ILE A 172 27.06 -5.11 15.24
N SER A 173 27.61 -6.31 15.06
CA SER A 173 27.73 -6.93 13.72
C SER A 173 26.56 -7.88 13.49
N LEU A 174 25.61 -7.48 12.62
CA LEU A 174 24.49 -8.37 12.22
C LEU A 174 24.90 -9.34 11.11
N GLY A 175 25.72 -8.88 10.16
CA GLY A 175 25.96 -9.56 8.89
C GLY A 175 26.52 -10.98 9.05
N GLU A 176 27.41 -11.18 10.01
CA GLU A 176 28.05 -12.48 10.32
C GLU A 176 27.08 -13.50 10.93
N HIS A 177 25.94 -13.04 11.44
CA HIS A 177 24.96 -13.87 12.14
C HIS A 177 23.73 -14.21 11.28
N ILE A 178 23.64 -13.69 10.06
CA ILE A 178 22.59 -14.03 9.09
C ILE A 178 22.85 -15.45 8.56
N VAL A 179 22.00 -16.40 8.95
CA VAL A 179 22.06 -17.79 8.49
C VAL A 179 21.14 -18.10 7.32
N HIS A 180 20.13 -17.25 7.10
CA HIS A 180 19.26 -17.32 5.95
C HIS A 180 18.77 -15.92 5.58
N GLU A 181 18.66 -15.65 4.29
CA GLU A 181 18.17 -14.39 3.75
C GLU A 181 17.17 -14.69 2.64
N SER A 182 16.00 -14.06 2.72
CA SER A 182 15.05 -13.95 1.63
C SER A 182 14.81 -12.47 1.34
N VAL A 183 14.59 -12.13 0.07
CA VAL A 183 14.43 -10.75 -0.38
C VAL A 183 13.21 -10.63 -1.29
N ASN A 184 12.37 -9.64 -1.01
CA ASN A 184 11.35 -9.17 -1.93
C ASN A 184 11.73 -7.82 -2.51
N THR A 185 11.63 -7.71 -3.82
CA THR A 185 11.84 -6.50 -4.63
C THR A 185 10.56 -6.14 -5.38
N PRO A 186 10.46 -4.94 -5.98
CA PRO A 186 9.28 -4.55 -6.76
C PRO A 186 8.88 -5.52 -7.88
N PRO A 187 9.81 -6.14 -8.65
CA PRO A 187 9.49 -7.27 -9.52
C PRO A 187 8.82 -8.43 -8.78
N SER A 188 9.40 -8.89 -7.66
CA SER A 188 8.83 -10.01 -6.90
C SER A 188 7.45 -9.67 -6.31
N TRP A 189 7.21 -8.42 -5.91
CA TRP A 189 5.91 -7.97 -5.40
C TRP A 189 4.85 -7.98 -6.50
N LYS A 190 5.23 -7.52 -7.71
CA LYS A 190 4.38 -7.59 -8.90
C LYS A 190 4.03 -9.03 -9.23
N ASP A 191 4.99 -9.93 -9.25
CA ASP A 191 4.78 -11.31 -9.67
C ASP A 191 4.01 -12.12 -8.61
N ALA A 192 4.27 -11.91 -7.33
CA ALA A 192 3.60 -12.64 -6.26
C ALA A 192 2.15 -12.19 -5.99
N PHE A 193 1.85 -10.90 -6.17
CA PHE A 193 0.56 -10.33 -5.77
C PHE A 193 -0.17 -9.59 -6.90
N ASN A 194 0.34 -9.66 -8.12
CA ASN A 194 -0.21 -8.96 -9.30
C ASN A 194 -0.30 -7.44 -9.11
N LEU A 195 0.62 -6.84 -8.34
CA LEU A 195 0.59 -5.40 -8.05
C LEU A 195 0.99 -4.59 -9.28
N ASP A 196 0.19 -3.57 -9.62
CA ASP A 196 0.54 -2.60 -10.65
C ASP A 196 1.90 -1.95 -10.33
N ARG A 197 2.83 -2.06 -11.28
CA ARG A 197 4.21 -1.58 -11.15
C ARG A 197 4.94 -2.07 -9.88
N GLY A 198 4.50 -3.15 -9.25
CA GLY A 198 5.07 -3.65 -8.00
C GLY A 198 4.83 -2.73 -6.80
N ALA A 199 3.86 -1.81 -6.86
CA ALA A 199 3.62 -0.82 -5.82
C ALA A 199 2.92 -1.42 -4.59
N ILE A 200 3.61 -1.46 -3.44
CA ILE A 200 3.12 -2.17 -2.23
C ILE A 200 2.03 -1.41 -1.46
N LEU A 201 1.77 -0.15 -1.79
CA LEU A 201 0.70 0.66 -1.17
C LEU A 201 -0.45 0.98 -2.15
N GLY A 202 -0.41 0.42 -3.37
CA GLY A 202 -1.41 0.62 -4.43
C GLY A 202 -1.31 2.00 -5.10
N LEU A 203 -2.44 2.67 -5.28
CA LEU A 203 -2.48 4.03 -5.85
C LEU A 203 -1.75 5.03 -4.94
N SER A 204 -0.96 5.93 -5.53
CA SER A 204 -0.19 6.95 -4.80
C SER A 204 -1.08 7.75 -3.84
N HIS A 205 -0.59 8.01 -2.61
CA HIS A 205 -1.25 8.83 -1.57
C HIS A 205 -1.28 10.35 -1.89
N SER A 206 -1.56 10.72 -3.14
CA SER A 206 -1.91 12.10 -3.48
C SER A 206 -3.33 12.42 -3.00
N PHE A 207 -3.61 13.69 -2.68
CA PHE A 207 -4.92 14.15 -2.19
C PHE A 207 -6.10 13.74 -3.09
N PHE A 208 -5.86 13.59 -4.41
CA PHE A 208 -6.85 13.15 -5.40
C PHE A 208 -7.03 11.62 -5.50
N ASN A 209 -6.25 10.83 -4.76
CA ASN A 209 -6.29 9.36 -4.73
C ASN A 209 -6.69 8.79 -3.35
N VAL A 210 -7.08 9.64 -2.39
CA VAL A 210 -7.56 9.25 -1.05
C VAL A 210 -9.07 9.53 -0.90
N LEU A 211 -9.71 8.83 0.04
CA LEU A 211 -11.12 9.02 0.42
C LEU A 211 -12.11 8.75 -0.74
N SER A 212 -13.05 9.66 -1.01
CA SER A 212 -14.19 9.46 -1.93
C SER A 212 -13.81 9.28 -3.40
N PHE A 213 -12.54 9.51 -3.78
CA PHE A 213 -12.04 9.35 -5.15
C PHE A 213 -11.45 7.96 -5.43
N ARG A 214 -11.41 7.08 -4.42
CA ARG A 214 -11.01 5.69 -4.62
C ARG A 214 -12.04 4.94 -5.47
N PRO A 215 -11.57 4.00 -6.32
CA PRO A 215 -12.47 3.15 -7.09
C PRO A 215 -13.47 2.41 -6.20
N LYS A 216 -14.69 2.28 -6.70
CA LYS A 216 -15.79 1.62 -6.00
C LYS A 216 -15.53 0.13 -5.86
N THR A 217 -16.10 -0.46 -4.81
CA THR A 217 -16.01 -1.88 -4.51
C THR A 217 -17.00 -2.75 -5.30
N SER A 218 -17.94 -2.16 -6.02
CA SER A 218 -18.85 -2.85 -6.95
C SER A 218 -18.59 -2.37 -8.36
N HIS A 219 -18.53 -3.30 -9.31
CA HIS A 219 -18.39 -2.93 -10.72
C HIS A 219 -19.66 -2.19 -11.19
N PRO A 220 -19.54 -1.06 -11.93
CA PRO A 220 -20.70 -0.29 -12.37
C PRO A 220 -21.52 -1.01 -13.45
N ASP A 221 -20.85 -1.71 -14.38
CA ASP A 221 -21.52 -2.30 -15.55
C ASP A 221 -21.74 -3.81 -15.47
N ILE A 222 -21.09 -4.50 -14.52
CA ILE A 222 -21.12 -5.97 -14.40
C ILE A 222 -21.74 -6.29 -13.04
N SER A 223 -22.99 -6.73 -13.06
CA SER A 223 -23.71 -7.10 -11.84
C SER A 223 -23.06 -8.32 -11.18
N GLY A 224 -22.94 -8.30 -9.86
CA GLY A 224 -22.38 -9.44 -9.12
C GLY A 224 -20.85 -9.51 -9.08
N LEU A 225 -20.15 -8.55 -9.69
CA LEU A 225 -18.69 -8.41 -9.59
C LEU A 225 -18.31 -7.34 -8.56
N TYR A 226 -17.52 -7.74 -7.58
CA TYR A 226 -17.03 -6.88 -6.50
C TYR A 226 -15.52 -6.90 -6.43
N PHE A 227 -14.96 -5.83 -5.86
CA PHE A 227 -13.55 -5.65 -5.60
C PHE A 227 -13.35 -5.35 -4.12
N VAL A 228 -12.30 -5.93 -3.54
CA VAL A 228 -11.87 -5.73 -2.16
C VAL A 228 -10.35 -5.56 -2.13
N GLY A 229 -9.80 -5.14 -1.00
CA GLY A 229 -8.36 -5.00 -0.82
C GLY A 229 -7.86 -3.56 -0.91
N ALA A 230 -6.53 -3.41 -0.89
CA ALA A 230 -5.87 -2.12 -0.73
C ALA A 230 -6.01 -1.16 -1.93
N SER A 231 -6.36 -1.69 -3.10
CA SER A 231 -6.51 -0.94 -4.36
C SER A 231 -7.88 -0.26 -4.52
N THR A 232 -8.84 -0.60 -3.66
CA THR A 232 -10.23 -0.10 -3.72
C THR A 232 -10.60 0.71 -2.48
N HIS A 233 -11.82 1.25 -2.44
CA HIS A 233 -12.34 1.91 -1.26
C HIS A 233 -12.50 0.91 -0.10
N PRO A 234 -12.10 1.24 1.16
CA PRO A 234 -11.67 2.56 1.65
C PRO A 234 -10.17 2.84 1.52
N GLY A 235 -9.33 1.82 1.30
CA GLY A 235 -7.93 1.98 0.93
C GLY A 235 -6.97 1.00 1.60
N THR A 236 -5.73 1.44 1.74
CA THR A 236 -4.58 0.64 2.18
C THR A 236 -4.47 0.56 3.71
N GLY A 237 -3.99 -0.57 4.23
CA GLY A 237 -3.74 -0.82 5.65
C GLY A 237 -4.68 -1.89 6.23
N VAL A 238 -4.18 -2.74 7.13
CA VAL A 238 -4.92 -3.92 7.63
C VAL A 238 -6.32 -3.56 8.16
N PRO A 239 -6.50 -2.56 9.06
CA PRO A 239 -7.84 -2.21 9.53
C PRO A 239 -8.75 -1.69 8.41
N ILE A 240 -8.19 -0.95 7.46
CA ILE A 240 -8.92 -0.33 6.35
C ILE A 240 -9.38 -1.38 5.34
N VAL A 241 -8.51 -2.36 5.02
CA VAL A 241 -8.85 -3.49 4.16
C VAL A 241 -9.94 -4.36 4.79
N LEU A 242 -9.87 -4.60 6.11
CA LEU A 242 -10.93 -5.30 6.84
C LEU A 242 -12.26 -4.54 6.80
N ALA A 243 -12.23 -3.21 6.94
CA ALA A 243 -13.42 -2.38 6.77
C ALA A 243 -13.97 -2.47 5.32
N GLY A 244 -13.10 -2.52 4.31
CA GLY A 244 -13.48 -2.76 2.91
C GLY A 244 -14.17 -4.11 2.70
N ALA A 245 -13.67 -5.18 3.32
CA ALA A 245 -14.31 -6.49 3.29
C ALA A 245 -15.73 -6.43 3.88
N LYS A 246 -15.89 -5.76 5.02
CA LYS A 246 -17.22 -5.52 5.62
C LYS A 246 -18.16 -4.80 4.65
N ILE A 247 -17.71 -3.72 4.01
CA ILE A 247 -18.51 -2.96 3.03
C ILE A 247 -18.97 -3.86 1.88
N VAL A 248 -18.07 -4.66 1.30
CA VAL A 248 -18.38 -5.58 0.20
C VAL A 248 -19.39 -6.63 0.66
N SER A 249 -19.19 -7.24 1.84
CA SER A 249 -20.14 -8.21 2.40
C SER A 249 -21.53 -7.60 2.56
N GLU A 250 -21.64 -6.37 3.06
CA GLU A 250 -22.93 -5.69 3.18
C GLU A 250 -23.58 -5.40 1.82
N GLN A 251 -22.80 -4.99 0.82
CA GLN A 251 -23.30 -4.76 -0.54
C GLN A 251 -23.86 -6.05 -1.16
N ILE A 252 -23.16 -7.17 -0.96
CA ILE A 252 -23.60 -8.48 -1.44
C ILE A 252 -24.91 -8.88 -0.75
N LEU A 253 -24.96 -8.81 0.58
CA LEU A 253 -26.16 -9.16 1.35
C LEU A 253 -27.35 -8.27 0.97
N LYS A 254 -27.16 -6.96 0.88
CA LYS A 254 -28.24 -6.03 0.46
C LYS A 254 -28.72 -6.30 -0.98
N SER A 255 -27.86 -6.79 -1.87
CA SER A 255 -28.24 -7.16 -3.24
C SER A 255 -29.04 -8.48 -3.32
N ALA A 256 -28.87 -9.37 -2.33
CA ALA A 256 -29.60 -10.62 -2.22
C ALA A 256 -30.93 -10.36 -1.51
N HIS A 257 -32.01 -10.19 -2.28
CA HIS A 257 -33.36 -9.91 -1.78
C HIS A 257 -33.70 -10.70 -0.51
N GLY A 258 -34.01 -9.99 0.58
CA GLY A 258 -34.40 -10.58 1.87
C GLY A 258 -33.26 -10.93 2.83
N SER A 259 -31.99 -10.77 2.44
CA SER A 259 -30.86 -11.02 3.33
C SER A 259 -30.63 -9.84 4.28
N LYS A 260 -30.60 -10.14 5.58
CA LYS A 260 -30.28 -9.16 6.62
C LYS A 260 -28.77 -9.08 6.84
N VAL A 261 -28.28 -7.92 7.28
CA VAL A 261 -26.88 -7.74 7.69
C VAL A 261 -26.76 -8.05 9.19
N PRO A 262 -26.13 -9.18 9.59
CA PRO A 262 -26.22 -9.68 10.97
C PRO A 262 -25.66 -8.73 12.04
N TRP A 263 -24.61 -7.98 11.71
CA TRP A 263 -23.94 -7.08 12.65
C TRP A 263 -24.57 -5.70 12.77
N VAL A 264 -25.52 -5.33 11.90
CA VAL A 264 -26.27 -4.07 12.01
C VAL A 264 -27.39 -4.21 13.05
N GLU A 265 -28.02 -5.38 13.13
CA GLU A 265 -29.04 -5.67 14.15
C GLU A 265 -28.39 -5.84 15.54
N ASN A 266 -27.21 -6.47 15.61
CA ASN A 266 -26.50 -6.67 16.87
C ASN A 266 -25.80 -5.42 17.42
N SER A 267 -25.37 -4.46 16.60
CA SER A 267 -24.77 -3.22 17.10
C SER A 267 -25.75 -2.39 17.94
N ALA A 268 -27.04 -2.38 17.57
CA ALA A 268 -28.09 -1.74 18.37
C ALA A 268 -28.31 -2.40 19.74
N ALA A 269 -27.93 -3.68 19.90
CA ALA A 269 -28.02 -4.41 21.16
C ALA A 269 -26.73 -4.38 22.01
N VAL A 270 -25.59 -4.02 21.40
CA VAL A 270 -24.28 -3.96 22.07
C VAL A 270 -24.00 -2.56 22.63
N ASP A 271 -24.53 -1.49 22.02
CA ASP A 271 -24.37 -0.10 22.48
C ASP A 271 -24.93 0.16 23.90
N GLU A 272 -25.81 -0.70 24.44
CA GLU A 272 -26.36 -0.51 25.80
C GLU A 272 -25.48 -1.09 26.93
N LYS A 273 -24.47 -1.93 26.64
CA LYS A 273 -23.84 -2.76 27.70
C LYS A 273 -22.34 -2.63 27.92
N ASN A 274 -21.58 -1.92 27.10
CA ASN A 274 -20.14 -1.79 27.32
C ASN A 274 -19.59 -0.46 26.78
N ASP A 275 -19.87 0.62 27.50
CA ASP A 275 -19.34 1.95 27.20
C ASP A 275 -18.11 2.20 28.10
N SER A 276 -16.98 1.59 27.73
CA SER A 276 -15.70 1.84 28.40
C SER A 276 -15.33 3.32 28.25
N PRO A 277 -14.76 3.98 29.27
CA PRO A 277 -14.28 5.37 29.15
C PRO A 277 -13.31 5.59 27.97
N LEU A 278 -12.64 4.54 27.50
CA LEU A 278 -11.72 4.55 26.35
C LEU A 278 -12.43 4.58 24.99
N ASP A 279 -13.69 4.13 24.92
CA ASP A 279 -14.46 4.02 23.66
C ASP A 279 -15.30 5.29 23.39
N ARG A 280 -15.29 6.25 24.32
CA ARG A 280 -15.97 7.54 24.16
C ARG A 280 -15.21 8.43 23.20
N VAL A 281 -15.71 8.54 21.97
CA VAL A 281 -15.27 9.56 21.02
C VAL A 281 -15.55 10.94 21.62
N GLN A 282 -14.51 11.65 22.04
CA GLN A 282 -14.62 13.03 22.51
C GLN A 282 -14.95 13.94 21.33
N TRP A 283 -16.23 14.07 21.01
CA TRP A 283 -16.72 15.11 20.12
C TRP A 283 -16.50 16.47 20.77
N LEU A 284 -15.44 17.17 20.35
CA LEU A 284 -15.36 18.61 20.55
C LEU A 284 -16.56 19.25 19.80
N PRO A 285 -17.30 20.15 20.45
CA PRO A 285 -18.55 20.68 19.90
C PRO A 285 -18.34 21.32 18.52
N MET A 286 -19.34 21.12 17.65
CA MET A 286 -19.41 21.42 16.21
C MET A 286 -19.03 22.86 15.78
N LEU A 287 -18.68 23.75 16.72
CA LEU A 287 -18.28 25.14 16.48
C LEU A 287 -16.85 25.31 15.92
N ASN A 288 -15.95 24.32 16.05
CA ASN A 288 -14.53 24.56 15.75
C ASN A 288 -14.15 24.54 14.26
N TRP A 289 -14.86 23.81 13.41
CA TRP A 289 -14.42 23.65 12.00
C TRP A 289 -14.54 24.95 11.19
N ILE A 290 -15.57 25.76 11.47
CA ILE A 290 -15.77 27.07 10.84
C ILE A 290 -14.62 28.01 11.22
N HIS A 291 -14.19 28.00 12.48
CA HIS A 291 -13.05 28.80 12.93
C HIS A 291 -11.75 28.35 12.29
N TRP A 292 -11.52 27.05 12.13
CA TRP A 292 -10.35 26.54 11.41
C TRP A 292 -10.35 26.92 9.93
N VAL A 293 -11.51 26.84 9.25
CA VAL A 293 -11.64 27.27 7.85
C VAL A 293 -11.42 28.77 7.71
N ILE A 294 -11.99 29.59 8.60
CA ILE A 294 -11.78 31.05 8.62
C ILE A 294 -10.30 31.37 8.87
N PHE A 295 -9.65 30.68 9.81
CA PHE A 295 -8.24 30.87 10.12
C PHE A 295 -7.35 30.50 8.91
N LEU A 296 -7.68 29.42 8.20
CA LEU A 296 -6.97 28.99 6.99
C LEU A 296 -7.13 29.99 5.85
N VAL A 297 -8.34 30.52 5.65
CA VAL A 297 -8.61 31.55 4.63
C VAL A 297 -7.86 32.84 4.97
N LEU A 298 -7.87 33.28 6.23
CA LEU A 298 -7.15 34.49 6.66
C LEU A 298 -5.62 34.33 6.55
N ALA A 299 -5.08 33.16 6.86
CA ALA A 299 -3.66 32.88 6.69
C ALA A 299 -3.22 32.89 5.21
N VAL A 300 -4.05 32.35 4.30
CA VAL A 300 -3.79 32.40 2.85
C VAL A 300 -3.85 33.84 2.32
N VAL A 301 -4.84 34.64 2.74
CA VAL A 301 -4.96 36.05 2.35
C VAL A 301 -3.78 36.88 2.88
N ALA A 302 -3.34 36.66 4.13
CA ALA A 302 -2.17 37.35 4.69
C ALA A 302 -0.87 36.99 3.95
N SER A 303 -0.70 35.73 3.55
CA SER A 303 0.47 35.29 2.77
C SER A 303 0.51 35.87 1.35
N ALA A 304 -0.66 36.06 0.73
CA ALA A 304 -0.78 36.69 -0.58
C ALA A 304 -0.47 38.20 -0.53
N PHE A 305 -0.86 38.89 0.56
CA PHE A 305 -0.53 40.32 0.75
C PHE A 305 0.96 40.54 1.02
N SER A 306 1.61 39.64 1.78
CA SER A 306 3.05 39.75 2.07
C SER A 306 3.94 39.47 0.84
N ALA A 307 3.44 38.75 -0.16
CA ALA A 307 4.15 38.49 -1.42
C ALA A 307 4.06 39.66 -2.42
N VAL A 308 3.09 40.56 -2.26
CA VAL A 308 2.90 41.74 -3.13
C VAL A 308 3.68 42.96 -2.62
N SER A 309 4.01 43.02 -1.34
CA SER A 309 4.72 44.14 -0.71
C SER A 309 6.24 43.97 -0.59
N GLY A 310 6.83 42.90 -1.14
CA GLY A 310 8.24 42.53 -0.97
C GLY A 310 9.15 42.79 -2.18
N GLY A 311 8.68 43.50 -3.20
CA GLY A 311 9.53 44.08 -4.24
C GLY A 311 9.61 45.58 -4.01
N TRP A 312 10.77 46.20 -4.23
CA TRP A 312 11.17 47.56 -3.84
C TRP A 312 11.73 47.65 -2.40
N ASP A 313 12.87 46.98 -2.17
CA ASP A 313 14.18 47.63 -2.00
C ASP A 313 15.32 46.60 -2.18
#